data_AF-A0A821SW49-F1
#
_entry.id   AF-A0A821SW49-F1
#
_cell.length_a   1.000
_cell.length_b   1.000
_cell.length_c   1.000
_cell.angle_alpha   90.00
_cell.angle_beta   90.00
_cell.angle_gamma   90.00
#
_symmetry.space_group_name_H-M   'P 1'
#
loop_
_entity.id
_entity.type
_entity.pdbx_description
1 polymer ?
#
loop_
_entity_poly.entity_id
_entity_poly.type
_entity_poly.pdbx_seq_one_letter_code
_entity_poly.pdbx_strand_id
1 'polypeptide(L)'
;VDCRFCPSCYEHLQSHEAIARKNRCQNCFSCPSCNHTLVTRATNTSSTPSTNLNITPDNTNVASGDADDSISNSTNASGLQTPSKKVYYLACSVCRWSTRDIHLADQPAINSWKAQDNIHEGRVNELLLHYKQIATREKQERDRKKYTTVKLRNTITTSTNRSSTDKYGILTPLTRRGIRTSGMLKTPSLPETVNTTNLLPKPSEIIENIEPLDENFFLNNTFDFNKLTTITQRLNSVES
;
A
#
# COMPACT_ATOMS: atom_id res chain seq x y z
N VAL A 1 18.23 -18.53 4.04
CA VAL A 1 18.22 -17.12 4.50
C VAL A 1 17.69 -17.15 5.91
N ASP A 2 18.59 -17.01 6.85
CA ASP A 2 18.39 -17.51 8.21
C ASP A 2 17.88 -16.40 9.14
N CYS A 3 18.26 -15.15 8.86
CA CYS A 3 17.74 -13.96 9.51
C CYS A 3 17.70 -12.77 8.53
N ARG A 4 16.83 -11.79 8.81
CA ARG A 4 16.83 -10.47 8.15
C ARG A 4 17.02 -9.42 9.24
N PHE A 5 17.88 -8.44 9.01
CA PHE A 5 18.11 -7.36 9.97
C PHE A 5 18.35 -6.03 9.26
N CYS A 6 18.07 -4.94 9.96
CA CYS A 6 18.39 -3.60 9.46
C CYS A 6 19.85 -3.24 9.80
N PRO A 7 20.67 -2.78 8.85
CA PRO A 7 22.06 -2.39 9.13
C PRO A 7 22.18 -1.10 9.96
N SER A 8 21.13 -0.28 10.02
CA SER A 8 21.16 1.01 10.72
C SER A 8 20.79 0.89 12.20
N CYS A 9 19.73 0.15 12.53
CA CYS A 9 19.27 -0.02 13.92
C CYS A 9 19.57 -1.41 14.50
N TYR A 10 20.13 -2.33 13.71
CA TYR A 10 20.38 -3.73 14.09
C TYR A 10 19.13 -4.48 14.58
N GLU A 11 17.94 -3.99 14.24
CA GLU A 11 16.68 -4.66 14.53
C GLU A 11 16.56 -5.92 13.69
N HIS A 12 16.27 -7.04 14.35
CA HIS A 12 15.98 -8.31 13.70
C HIS A 12 14.52 -8.36 13.26
N LEU A 13 14.28 -8.57 11.97
CA LEU A 13 12.92 -8.70 11.41
C LEU A 13 12.59 -10.19 11.22
N GLN A 14 11.43 -10.60 11.74
CA GLN A 14 10.92 -11.94 11.46
C GLN A 14 10.55 -12.06 9.97
N SER A 15 10.69 -13.26 9.40
CA SER A 15 10.49 -13.47 7.95
C SER A 15 9.12 -13.00 7.44
N HIS A 16 8.06 -13.19 8.23
CA HIS A 16 6.72 -12.77 7.84
C HIS A 16 6.55 -11.24 7.88
N GLU A 17 7.14 -10.57 8.88
CA GLU A 17 7.15 -9.10 8.98
C GLU A 17 7.99 -8.48 7.87
N ALA A 18 9.14 -9.08 7.54
CA ALA A 18 9.98 -8.64 6.45
C ALA A 18 9.22 -8.68 5.11
N ILE A 19 8.50 -9.78 4.82
CA ILE A 19 7.68 -9.88 3.61
C ILE A 19 6.55 -8.84 3.62
N ALA A 20 5.83 -8.70 4.74
CA ALA A 20 4.74 -7.73 4.88
C ALA A 20 5.20 -6.28 4.67
N ARG A 21 6.42 -5.95 5.12
CA ARG A 21 7.02 -4.62 4.98
C ARG A 21 7.90 -4.47 3.73
N LYS A 22 7.76 -5.35 2.74
CA LYS A 22 8.56 -5.32 1.49
C LYS A 22 10.08 -5.25 1.73
N ASN A 23 10.56 -5.96 2.75
CA ASN A 23 11.95 -6.00 3.22
C ASN A 23 12.52 -4.63 3.67
N ARG A 24 11.68 -3.76 4.23
CA ARG A 24 12.10 -2.46 4.78
C ARG A 24 11.94 -2.41 6.31
N CYS A 25 12.83 -1.65 6.96
CA CYS A 25 12.70 -1.31 8.37
C CYS A 25 11.64 -0.22 8.56
N GLN A 26 10.91 -0.25 9.68
CA GLN A 26 9.88 0.75 9.99
C GLN A 26 10.47 2.07 10.50
N ASN A 27 11.62 2.00 11.20
CA ASN A 27 12.16 3.13 11.96
C ASN A 27 13.28 3.86 11.20
N CYS A 28 13.92 3.20 10.24
CA CYS A 28 15.05 3.76 9.50
C CYS A 28 14.62 4.15 8.09
N PHE A 29 14.96 5.38 7.71
CA PHE A 29 14.67 5.93 6.38
C PHE A 29 15.96 6.20 5.63
N SER A 30 15.94 6.04 4.32
CA SER A 30 17.07 6.37 3.44
C SER A 30 16.84 7.71 2.75
N CYS A 31 17.89 8.53 2.65
CA CYS A 31 17.82 9.81 1.99
C CYS A 31 17.58 9.62 0.48
N PRO A 32 16.57 10.27 -0.11
CA PRO A 32 16.27 10.13 -1.54
C PRO A 32 17.42 10.66 -2.41
N SER A 33 18.20 11.63 -1.93
CA SER A 33 19.23 12.29 -2.71
C SER A 33 20.56 11.53 -2.76
N CYS A 34 20.97 10.90 -1.65
CA CYS A 34 22.31 10.27 -1.52
C CYS A 34 22.29 8.86 -0.90
N ASN A 35 21.11 8.29 -0.65
CA ASN A 35 20.89 6.94 -0.10
C ASN A 35 21.53 6.64 1.27
N HIS A 36 21.98 7.66 2.01
CA HIS A 36 22.44 7.51 3.39
C HIS A 36 21.26 7.49 4.36
N THR A 37 21.40 6.77 5.47
CA THR A 37 20.38 6.72 6.52
C THR A 37 20.10 8.12 7.08
N LEU A 38 18.82 8.50 7.12
CA LEU A 38 18.34 9.74 7.70
C LEU A 38 18.37 9.67 9.22
N VAL A 39 18.58 10.84 9.84
CA VAL A 39 18.51 11.01 11.30
C VAL A 39 17.32 11.88 11.67
N THR A 40 16.65 11.52 12.76
CA THR A 40 15.56 12.31 13.32
C THR A 40 16.12 13.45 14.16
N ARG A 41 15.70 14.69 13.86
CA ARG A 41 16.07 15.90 14.60
C ARG A 41 14.84 16.51 15.25
N ALA A 42 15.00 17.04 16.44
CA ALA A 42 13.93 17.70 17.19
C ALA A 42 14.07 19.22 17.13
N THR A 43 12.95 19.93 17.06
CA THR A 43 12.84 21.37 17.27
C THR A 43 11.72 21.66 18.25
N ASN A 44 11.91 22.66 19.11
CA ASN A 44 10.86 23.13 20.01
C ASN A 44 10.06 24.21 19.30
N THR A 45 8.74 24.03 19.17
CA THR A 45 7.88 25.13 18.74
C THR A 45 7.38 25.87 19.97
N SER A 46 7.82 27.13 20.13
CA SER A 46 7.14 28.08 21.00
C SER A 46 5.91 28.56 20.25
N SER A 47 4.72 28.14 20.68
CA SER A 47 3.47 28.65 20.13
C SER A 47 3.31 30.12 20.51
N THR A 48 3.82 31.03 19.68
CA THR A 48 3.30 32.41 19.64
C THR A 48 1.95 32.33 18.93
N PRO A 49 0.82 32.69 19.56
CA PRO A 49 -0.45 32.76 18.85
C PRO A 49 -0.32 33.83 17.77
N SER A 50 -0.40 33.40 16.50
CA SER A 50 -0.52 34.31 15.37
C SER A 50 -1.87 35.00 15.47
N THR A 51 -1.92 36.16 16.12
CA THR A 51 -3.06 37.07 15.99
C THR A 51 -3.09 37.53 14.53
N ASN A 52 -4.19 37.18 13.86
CA ASN A 52 -4.54 37.60 12.51
C ASN A 52 -4.18 39.08 12.27
N LEU A 53 -3.23 39.34 11.37
CA LEU A 53 -3.05 40.66 10.78
C LEU A 53 -4.14 40.83 9.73
N ASN A 54 -5.32 41.27 10.15
CA ASN A 54 -6.25 41.93 9.25
C ASN A 54 -5.74 43.35 9.01
N ILE A 55 -5.22 43.57 7.82
CA ILE A 55 -4.92 44.88 7.26
C ILE A 55 -6.27 45.58 6.99
N THR A 56 -6.51 46.71 7.65
CA THR A 56 -7.45 47.73 7.18
C THR A 56 -6.75 49.09 7.27
N PRO A 57 -6.81 49.94 6.22
CA PRO A 57 -6.12 51.23 6.20
C PRO A 57 -6.96 52.34 6.87
N ASP A 58 -6.23 53.31 7.43
CA ASP A 58 -6.55 54.72 7.71
C ASP A 58 -7.97 55.12 8.16
N ASN A 59 -8.03 55.75 9.34
CA ASN A 59 -8.41 57.17 9.37
C ASN A 59 -7.99 57.90 10.65
N THR A 60 -7.58 59.15 10.43
CA THR A 60 -7.12 60.18 11.36
C THR A 60 -8.18 60.63 12.37
N ASN A 61 -7.79 60.95 13.61
CA ASN A 61 -8.13 62.22 14.29
C ASN A 61 -7.48 62.34 15.70
N VAL A 62 -6.48 63.22 15.78
CA VAL A 62 -6.23 64.35 16.72
C VAL A 62 -6.90 64.36 18.12
N ALA A 63 -6.04 64.60 19.13
CA ALA A 63 -6.18 65.46 20.33
C ALA A 63 -6.00 64.79 21.72
N SER A 64 -4.83 65.13 22.32
CA SER A 64 -4.67 65.76 23.64
C SER A 64 -4.95 64.99 24.94
N GLY A 65 -3.96 65.05 25.87
CA GLY A 65 -4.23 65.11 27.31
C GLY A 65 -3.30 64.29 28.21
N ASP A 66 -2.29 64.98 28.75
CA ASP A 66 -1.79 64.95 30.13
C ASP A 66 -1.04 63.73 30.72
N ALA A 67 -0.08 64.12 31.56
CA ALA A 67 0.92 63.31 32.26
C ALA A 67 0.45 62.90 33.66
N ASP A 68 0.88 61.74 34.14
CA ASP A 68 1.40 61.55 35.50
C ASP A 68 2.28 60.30 35.68
N ASP A 69 3.17 60.45 36.66
CA ASP A 69 4.13 59.49 37.20
C ASP A 69 3.44 58.30 37.89
N SER A 70 4.06 57.11 37.84
CA SER A 70 4.56 56.45 39.07
C SER A 70 5.10 55.03 38.84
N ILE A 71 6.26 54.80 39.46
CA ILE A 71 6.89 53.51 39.72
C ILE A 71 6.12 52.82 40.86
N SER A 72 5.75 51.55 40.68
CA SER A 72 5.55 50.63 41.81
C SER A 72 5.93 49.19 41.47
N ASN A 73 6.62 48.58 42.43
CA ASN A 73 7.30 47.29 42.36
C ASN A 73 6.35 46.09 42.46
N SER A 74 6.85 44.95 41.95
CA SER A 74 6.71 43.59 42.47
C SER A 74 5.30 43.08 42.81
N THR A 75 4.88 42.00 42.14
CA THR A 75 4.71 40.68 42.78
C THR A 75 4.16 39.64 41.80
N ASN A 76 4.89 38.53 41.67
CA ASN A 76 4.43 37.18 41.31
C ASN A 76 3.41 37.03 40.16
N ALA A 77 3.91 37.11 38.92
CA ALA A 77 3.30 36.39 37.81
C ALA A 77 4.00 35.03 37.68
N SER A 78 3.42 34.00 38.29
CA SER A 78 3.69 32.61 37.95
C SER A 78 3.57 32.46 36.43
N GLY A 79 4.71 32.40 35.74
CA GLY A 79 4.76 32.24 34.30
C GLY A 79 3.93 31.01 33.92
N LEU A 80 2.88 31.24 33.14
CA LEU A 80 2.16 30.17 32.47
C LEU A 80 3.12 29.59 31.45
N GLN A 81 3.92 28.62 31.89
CA GLN A 81 4.88 27.90 31.07
C GLN A 81 4.05 27.03 30.12
N THR A 82 3.70 27.59 28.95
CA THR A 82 3.09 26.83 27.87
C THR A 82 4.02 25.66 27.55
N PRO A 83 3.54 24.40 27.57
CA PRO A 83 4.41 23.27 27.32
C PRO A 83 4.97 23.37 25.90
N SER A 84 6.29 23.60 25.79
CA SER A 84 6.99 23.64 24.50
C SER A 84 6.79 22.28 23.81
N LYS A 85 6.10 22.26 22.67
CA LYS A 85 5.87 21.02 21.94
C LYS A 85 7.13 20.69 21.13
N LYS A 86 7.70 19.52 21.40
CA LYS A 86 8.80 18.97 20.59
C LYS A 86 8.21 18.42 19.31
N VAL A 87 8.69 18.91 18.17
CA VAL A 87 8.35 18.39 16.85
C VAL A 87 9.60 17.82 16.19
N TYR A 88 9.43 16.80 15.36
CA TYR A 88 10.50 16.02 14.76
C TYR A 88 10.47 16.12 13.24
N TYR A 89 11.65 16.21 12.63
CA TYR A 89 11.86 16.17 11.18
C TYR A 89 13.04 15.26 10.84
N LEU A 90 13.10 14.76 9.60
CA LEU A 90 14.21 13.92 9.15
C LEU A 90 15.23 14.76 8.38
N ALA A 91 16.51 14.48 8.60
CA ALA A 91 17.59 15.16 7.90
C ALA A 91 18.73 14.19 7.56
N CYS A 92 19.41 14.44 6.44
CA CYS A 92 20.62 13.72 6.05
C CYS A 92 21.86 14.42 6.60
N SER A 93 22.80 13.67 7.19
CA SER A 93 24.08 14.21 7.67
C SER A 93 25.08 14.51 6.54
N VAL A 94 24.93 13.87 5.37
CA VAL A 94 25.88 13.97 4.26
C VAL A 94 25.52 15.10 3.31
N CYS A 95 24.31 15.08 2.75
CA CYS A 95 23.88 16.03 1.72
C CYS A 95 23.03 17.19 2.25
N ARG A 96 22.80 17.28 3.57
CA ARG A 96 21.96 18.29 4.25
C ARG A 96 20.49 18.35 3.82
N TRP A 97 20.03 17.41 2.99
CA TRP A 97 18.62 17.27 2.64
C TRP A 97 17.76 17.10 3.90
N SER A 98 16.58 17.74 3.92
CA SER A 98 15.62 17.66 5.00
C SER A 98 14.19 17.42 4.51
N THR A 99 13.33 16.86 5.36
CA THR A 99 11.89 16.74 5.05
C THR A 99 11.20 18.09 4.90
N ARG A 100 11.81 19.18 5.39
CA ARG A 100 11.30 20.54 5.20
C ARG A 100 11.50 21.06 3.79
N ASP A 101 12.50 20.56 3.07
CA ASP A 101 12.81 20.94 1.68
C ASP A 101 11.70 20.50 0.72
N ILE A 102 10.98 19.43 1.07
CA ILE A 102 9.81 18.91 0.34
C ILE A 102 8.48 19.34 0.99
N HIS A 103 8.52 20.30 1.91
CA HIS A 103 7.36 20.81 2.65
C HIS A 103 6.56 19.74 3.40
N LEU A 104 7.22 18.68 3.84
CA LEU A 104 6.57 17.62 4.60
C LEU A 104 6.48 18.03 6.08
N ALA A 105 5.25 18.04 6.63
CA ALA A 105 4.95 18.62 7.94
C ALA A 105 5.59 17.85 9.11
N ASP A 106 6.31 18.58 9.97
CA ASP A 106 6.98 18.04 11.16
C ASP A 106 6.01 17.24 12.06
N GLN A 107 6.47 16.10 12.55
CA GLN A 107 5.63 15.17 13.31
C GLN A 107 5.83 15.33 14.82
N PRO A 108 4.79 15.10 15.64
CA PRO A 108 4.90 15.18 17.10
C PRO A 108 5.63 13.96 17.72
N ALA A 109 5.80 12.86 16.96
CA ALA A 109 6.49 11.67 17.42
C ALA A 109 7.43 11.11 16.33
N ILE A 110 8.44 10.34 16.77
CA ILE A 110 9.54 9.83 15.92
C ILE A 110 9.05 8.85 14.84
N ASN A 111 8.01 8.06 15.13
CA ASN A 111 7.53 6.98 14.26
C ASN A 111 6.23 7.32 13.50
N SER A 112 5.87 8.60 13.41
CA SER A 112 4.62 9.03 12.75
C SER A 112 4.71 9.08 11.22
N TRP A 113 5.91 9.00 10.66
CA TRP A 113 6.13 9.01 9.22
C TRP A 113 5.67 7.70 8.59
N LYS A 114 4.67 7.78 7.71
CA LYS A 114 4.16 6.65 6.92
C LYS A 114 4.66 6.76 5.48
N ALA A 115 4.92 5.61 4.86
CA ALA A 115 5.13 5.56 3.42
C ALA A 115 3.82 5.92 2.70
N GLN A 116 3.95 6.54 1.53
CA GLN A 116 2.82 6.80 0.65
C GLN A 116 2.28 5.48 0.10
N ASP A 117 0.95 5.35 0.03
CA ASP A 117 0.31 4.20 -0.60
C ASP A 117 0.32 4.32 -2.12
N ASN A 118 0.30 3.17 -2.81
CA ASN A 118 0.40 3.16 -4.26
C ASN A 118 -0.93 3.65 -4.87
N ILE A 119 -0.88 4.65 -5.74
CA ILE A 119 -2.07 5.27 -6.37
C ILE A 119 -2.95 4.22 -7.06
N HIS A 120 -2.33 3.20 -7.68
CA HIS A 120 -3.02 2.18 -8.46
C HIS A 120 -3.26 0.88 -7.68
N GLU A 121 -3.06 0.83 -6.37
CA GLU A 121 -3.21 -0.39 -5.56
C GLU A 121 -4.61 -1.00 -5.68
N GLY A 122 -5.66 -0.18 -5.61
CA GLY A 122 -7.04 -0.64 -5.73
C GLY A 122 -7.31 -1.31 -7.08
N ARG A 123 -6.81 -0.73 -8.17
CA ARG A 123 -6.94 -1.25 -9.53
C ARG A 123 -6.18 -2.58 -9.71
N VAL A 124 -4.97 -2.67 -9.17
CA VAL A 124 -4.16 -3.90 -9.21
C VAL A 124 -4.87 -5.02 -8.45
N ASN A 125 -5.42 -4.73 -7.28
CA ASN A 125 -6.17 -5.70 -6.48
C ASN A 125 -7.43 -6.20 -7.20
N GLU A 126 -8.18 -5.30 -7.84
CA GLU A 126 -9.35 -5.65 -8.67
C GLU A 126 -8.97 -6.63 -9.80
N LEU A 127 -7.94 -6.30 -10.58
CA LEU A 127 -7.45 -7.15 -11.67
C LEU A 127 -6.95 -8.50 -11.16
N LEU A 128 -6.21 -8.50 -10.05
CA LEU A 128 -5.67 -9.71 -9.44
C LEU A 128 -6.78 -10.64 -8.95
N LEU A 129 -7.84 -10.11 -8.34
CA LEU A 129 -9.00 -10.90 -7.93
C LEU A 129 -9.73 -11.50 -9.14
N HIS A 130 -9.92 -10.71 -10.20
CA HIS A 130 -10.54 -11.17 -11.44
C HIS A 130 -9.74 -12.33 -12.08
N TYR A 131 -8.43 -12.18 -12.25
CA TYR A 131 -7.60 -13.24 -12.84
C TYR A 131 -7.49 -14.48 -11.93
N LYS A 132 -7.49 -14.31 -10.60
CA LYS A 132 -7.58 -15.46 -9.67
C LYS A 132 -8.86 -16.26 -9.90
N GLN A 133 -10.01 -15.59 -10.09
CA GLN A 133 -11.28 -16.26 -10.38
C GLN A 133 -11.27 -16.99 -11.72
N ILE A 134 -10.66 -16.41 -12.75
CA ILE A 134 -10.47 -17.09 -14.05
C ILE A 134 -9.60 -18.34 -13.88
N ALA A 135 -8.47 -18.22 -13.19
CA ALA A 135 -7.53 -19.32 -12.97
C ALA A 135 -8.16 -20.47 -12.17
N THR A 136 -8.97 -20.18 -11.14
CA THR A 136 -9.66 -21.22 -10.37
C THR A 136 -10.72 -21.94 -11.20
N ARG A 137 -11.48 -21.22 -12.02
CA ARG A 137 -12.46 -21.79 -12.96
C ARG A 137 -11.77 -22.68 -14.00
N GLU A 138 -10.68 -22.21 -14.60
CA GLU A 138 -9.91 -22.99 -15.58
C GLU A 138 -9.31 -24.26 -14.95
N LYS A 139 -8.79 -24.16 -13.72
CA LYS A 139 -8.29 -25.31 -12.96
C LYS A 139 -9.39 -26.33 -12.69
N GLN A 140 -10.56 -25.89 -12.22
CA GLN A 140 -11.71 -26.77 -11.96
C GLN A 140 -12.15 -27.52 -13.22
N GLU A 141 -12.21 -26.82 -14.36
CA GLU A 141 -12.53 -27.43 -15.66
C GLU A 141 -11.47 -28.44 -16.11
N ARG A 142 -10.18 -28.11 -15.94
CA ARG A 142 -9.07 -29.02 -16.26
C ARG A 142 -9.11 -30.27 -15.39
N ASP A 143 -9.34 -30.13 -14.10
CA ASP A 143 -9.40 -31.25 -13.17
C ASP A 143 -10.67 -32.10 -13.38
N ARG A 144 -11.79 -31.48 -13.77
CA ARG A 144 -12.99 -32.19 -14.24
C ARG A 144 -12.70 -33.05 -15.47
N LYS A 145 -12.01 -32.51 -16.49
CA LYS A 145 -11.62 -33.24 -17.71
C LYS A 145 -10.64 -34.37 -17.43
N LYS A 146 -9.68 -34.19 -16.51
CA LYS A 146 -8.80 -35.28 -16.06
C LYS A 146 -9.61 -36.38 -15.38
N TYR A 147 -10.53 -36.03 -14.50
CA TYR A 147 -11.36 -37.01 -13.80
C TYR A 147 -12.28 -37.81 -14.73
N THR A 148 -12.91 -37.15 -15.71
CA THR A 148 -13.75 -37.85 -16.70
C THR A 148 -12.94 -38.76 -17.62
N THR A 149 -11.78 -38.33 -18.11
CA THR A 149 -10.91 -39.16 -18.94
C THR A 149 -10.30 -40.34 -18.18
N VAL A 150 -9.95 -40.17 -16.90
CA VAL A 150 -9.51 -41.27 -16.03
C VAL A 150 -10.65 -42.26 -15.77
N LYS A 151 -11.88 -41.77 -15.50
CA LYS A 151 -13.06 -42.64 -15.37
C LYS A 151 -13.34 -43.43 -16.64
N LEU A 152 -13.33 -42.79 -17.80
CA LEU A 152 -13.53 -43.43 -19.11
C LEU A 152 -12.48 -44.53 -19.36
N ARG A 153 -11.21 -44.26 -19.07
CA ARG A 153 -10.15 -45.29 -19.16
C ARG A 153 -10.41 -46.45 -18.21
N ASN A 154 -10.82 -46.20 -16.96
CA ASN A 154 -11.07 -47.26 -15.98
C ASN A 154 -12.34 -48.10 -16.29
N THR A 155 -13.37 -47.49 -16.89
CA THR A 155 -14.55 -48.22 -17.37
C THR A 155 -14.28 -49.05 -18.62
N ILE A 156 -13.36 -48.62 -19.48
CA ILE A 156 -12.97 -49.38 -20.68
C ILE A 156 -12.03 -50.54 -20.30
N THR A 157 -11.07 -50.32 -19.41
CA THR A 157 -10.16 -51.41 -18.97
C THR A 157 -10.86 -52.48 -18.14
N THR A 158 -11.96 -52.15 -17.46
CA THR A 158 -12.79 -53.13 -16.74
C THR A 158 -13.79 -53.85 -17.65
N SER A 159 -14.14 -53.30 -18.82
CA SER A 159 -15.01 -53.96 -19.79
C SER A 159 -14.24 -54.83 -20.80
N THR A 160 -13.01 -54.44 -21.17
CA THR A 160 -12.21 -55.20 -22.15
C THR A 160 -11.37 -56.33 -21.53
N ASN A 161 -11.14 -56.32 -20.22
CA ASN A 161 -10.52 -57.45 -19.50
C ASN A 161 -11.52 -58.42 -18.86
N ARG A 162 -12.83 -58.26 -19.13
CA ARG A 162 -13.88 -59.18 -18.67
C ARG A 162 -14.28 -60.19 -19.76
N SER A 163 -13.30 -60.64 -20.55
CA SER A 163 -13.49 -61.65 -21.59
C SER A 163 -12.39 -62.73 -21.61
N SER A 164 -11.69 -62.94 -20.48
CA SER A 164 -10.61 -63.95 -20.40
C SER A 164 -10.66 -64.86 -19.17
N THR A 165 -11.67 -64.78 -18.29
CA THR A 165 -11.76 -65.69 -17.13
C THR A 165 -13.06 -66.49 -17.15
N ASP A 166 -13.43 -67.01 -18.32
CA ASP A 166 -14.59 -67.89 -18.52
C ASP A 166 -14.17 -69.37 -18.55
N LYS A 167 -13.37 -69.79 -17.56
CA LYS A 167 -13.02 -71.22 -17.40
C LYS A 167 -13.37 -71.82 -16.05
N TYR A 168 -13.79 -71.03 -15.06
CA TYR A 168 -14.30 -71.57 -13.80
C TYR A 168 -15.49 -70.74 -13.31
N GLY A 169 -16.68 -71.21 -13.66
CA GLY A 169 -17.92 -70.70 -13.10
C GLY A 169 -17.98 -70.98 -11.60
N ILE A 170 -17.79 -69.95 -10.79
CA ILE A 170 -18.19 -69.94 -9.38
C ILE A 170 -18.92 -68.63 -9.09
N LEU A 171 -20.25 -68.72 -9.22
CA LEU A 171 -21.29 -68.14 -8.38
C LEU A 171 -20.94 -66.95 -7.47
N THR A 172 -21.55 -65.81 -7.74
CA THR A 172 -22.14 -64.94 -6.69
C THR A 172 -23.45 -64.33 -7.22
N PRO A 173 -24.62 -64.94 -6.97
CA PRO A 173 -25.90 -64.41 -7.42
C PRO A 173 -26.53 -63.42 -6.41
N LEU A 174 -25.74 -62.53 -5.79
CA LEU A 174 -26.23 -61.61 -4.75
C LEU A 174 -26.03 -60.11 -5.02
N THR A 175 -25.64 -59.71 -6.22
CA THR A 175 -25.58 -58.27 -6.61
C THR A 175 -26.53 -57.89 -7.75
N ARG A 176 -27.45 -58.78 -8.16
CA ARG A 176 -28.52 -58.45 -9.12
C ARG A 176 -29.76 -57.81 -8.46
N ARG A 177 -29.58 -57.08 -7.36
CA ARG A 177 -30.60 -56.21 -6.76
C ARG A 177 -29.91 -54.91 -6.38
N GLY A 178 -29.97 -53.90 -7.25
CA GLY A 178 -29.46 -52.58 -6.87
C GLY A 178 -29.14 -51.57 -7.97
N ILE A 179 -29.32 -51.87 -9.26
CA ILE A 179 -29.14 -50.84 -10.31
C ILE A 179 -30.32 -50.90 -11.28
N ARG A 180 -31.51 -50.61 -10.77
CA ARG A 180 -32.55 -49.97 -11.59
C ARG A 180 -32.23 -48.48 -11.58
N THR A 181 -32.16 -47.94 -12.79
CA THR A 181 -32.52 -46.58 -13.21
C THR A 181 -32.97 -45.62 -12.10
N SER A 182 -32.56 -44.36 -12.26
CA SER A 182 -33.02 -43.18 -11.50
C SER A 182 -32.15 -42.78 -10.31
N GLY A 183 -30.84 -42.78 -10.53
CA GLY A 183 -29.90 -41.97 -9.76
C GLY A 183 -29.25 -41.00 -10.73
N MET A 184 -30.00 -40.01 -11.20
CA MET A 184 -29.40 -38.76 -11.64
C MET A 184 -28.65 -38.26 -10.40
N LEU A 185 -27.37 -38.67 -10.25
CA LEU A 185 -26.47 -38.01 -9.33
C LEU A 185 -26.37 -36.61 -9.91
N LYS A 186 -27.29 -35.75 -9.44
CA LYS A 186 -27.02 -34.36 -9.23
C LYS A 186 -25.60 -34.38 -8.65
N THR A 187 -24.66 -33.92 -9.47
CA THR A 187 -23.50 -33.21 -8.96
C THR A 187 -23.99 -32.48 -7.72
N PRO A 188 -23.35 -32.60 -6.55
CA PRO A 188 -23.61 -31.63 -5.51
C PRO A 188 -23.31 -30.31 -6.20
N SER A 189 -24.36 -29.61 -6.62
CA SER A 189 -24.35 -28.20 -6.84
C SER A 189 -23.95 -27.73 -5.47
N LEU A 190 -22.64 -27.50 -5.31
CA LEU A 190 -22.15 -26.52 -4.38
C LEU A 190 -23.19 -25.40 -4.46
N PRO A 191 -23.80 -24.99 -3.33
CA PRO A 191 -24.75 -23.89 -3.37
C PRO A 191 -24.05 -22.85 -4.22
N GLU A 192 -24.69 -22.48 -5.34
CA GLU A 192 -24.34 -21.28 -6.05
C GLU A 192 -24.35 -20.25 -4.93
N THR A 193 -23.15 -19.92 -4.44
CA THR A 193 -22.94 -18.80 -3.57
C THR A 193 -23.26 -17.64 -4.49
N VAL A 194 -24.55 -17.36 -4.56
CA VAL A 194 -25.15 -16.05 -4.51
C VAL A 194 -24.08 -15.03 -4.83
N ASN A 195 -24.05 -14.69 -6.11
CA ASN A 195 -23.84 -13.31 -6.50
C ASN A 195 -22.58 -12.67 -5.90
N THR A 196 -21.40 -13.19 -6.22
CA THR A 196 -20.36 -12.26 -6.63
C THR A 196 -20.42 -12.25 -8.14
N THR A 197 -21.19 -11.28 -8.63
CA THR A 197 -21.32 -10.89 -10.02
C THR A 197 -20.03 -11.15 -10.80
N ASN A 198 -20.20 -11.56 -12.05
CA ASN A 198 -19.20 -11.41 -13.10
C ASN A 198 -18.80 -9.92 -13.19
N LEU A 199 -18.01 -9.42 -12.25
CA LEU A 199 -17.37 -8.11 -12.32
C LEU A 199 -16.21 -8.30 -13.25
N LEU A 200 -16.51 -8.24 -14.55
CA LEU A 200 -15.50 -7.99 -15.54
C LEU A 200 -14.92 -6.60 -15.21
N PRO A 201 -13.65 -6.50 -14.80
CA PRO A 201 -13.04 -5.20 -14.55
C PRO A 201 -13.15 -4.37 -15.82
N LYS A 202 -13.56 -3.10 -15.70
CA LYS A 202 -13.64 -2.21 -16.86
C LYS A 202 -12.25 -2.17 -17.52
N PRO A 203 -12.12 -2.42 -18.83
CA PRO A 203 -10.83 -2.29 -19.50
C PRO A 203 -10.33 -0.85 -19.38
N SER A 204 -9.01 -0.66 -19.41
CA SER A 204 -8.44 0.68 -19.47
C SER A 204 -8.92 1.36 -20.75
N GLU A 205 -9.39 2.60 -20.62
CA GLU A 205 -9.80 3.40 -21.76
C GLU A 205 -8.58 3.84 -22.55
N ILE A 206 -8.69 3.80 -23.87
CA ILE A 206 -7.64 4.30 -24.76
C ILE A 206 -7.81 5.82 -24.80
N ILE A 207 -6.76 6.54 -24.39
CA ILE A 207 -6.70 7.99 -24.48
C ILE A 207 -6.12 8.33 -25.85
N GLU A 208 -6.94 8.92 -26.73
CA GLU A 208 -6.51 9.29 -28.09
C GLU A 208 -5.67 10.58 -28.12
N ASN A 209 -5.94 11.50 -27.19
CA ASN A 209 -5.23 12.77 -27.08
C ASN A 209 -4.57 12.86 -25.70
N ILE A 210 -3.24 12.74 -25.70
CA ILE A 210 -2.41 12.90 -24.50
C ILE A 210 -2.18 14.39 -24.29
N GLU A 211 -2.33 14.84 -23.05
CA GLU A 211 -2.04 16.23 -22.68
C GLU A 211 -0.67 16.64 -23.22
N PRO A 212 -0.60 17.69 -24.07
CA PRO A 212 0.66 18.15 -24.61
C PRO A 212 1.56 18.68 -23.49
N LEU A 213 2.87 18.67 -23.74
CA LEU A 213 3.83 19.24 -22.80
C LEU A 213 3.52 20.72 -22.57
N ASP A 214 3.47 21.15 -21.31
CA ASP A 214 3.19 22.53 -20.93
C ASP A 214 4.17 23.50 -21.61
N GLU A 215 3.61 24.53 -22.25
CA GLU A 215 4.35 25.55 -22.97
C GLU A 215 5.31 26.34 -22.06
N ASN A 216 5.04 26.37 -20.76
CA ASN A 216 5.92 26.97 -19.74
C ASN A 216 7.32 26.33 -19.73
N PHE A 217 7.45 25.06 -20.15
CA PHE A 217 8.74 24.40 -20.26
C PHE A 217 9.64 25.04 -21.33
N PHE A 218 9.06 25.60 -22.40
CA PHE A 218 9.80 26.24 -23.48
C PHE A 218 10.09 27.72 -23.21
N LEU A 219 9.21 28.41 -22.48
CA LEU A 219 9.36 29.82 -22.17
C LEU A 219 10.36 30.08 -21.03
N ASN A 220 10.50 29.13 -20.09
CA ASN A 220 11.36 29.28 -18.94
C ASN A 220 12.78 28.77 -19.24
N ASN A 221 13.64 29.64 -19.79
CA ASN A 221 15.02 29.31 -20.20
C ASN A 221 16.00 29.04 -19.03
N THR A 222 15.54 29.03 -17.77
CA THR A 222 16.42 28.76 -16.62
C THR A 222 16.06 27.40 -16.00
N PHE A 223 16.88 26.39 -16.31
CA PHE A 223 16.79 25.07 -15.70
C PHE A 223 17.59 25.04 -14.41
N ASP A 224 16.90 24.90 -13.28
CA ASP A 224 17.55 24.67 -11.98
C ASP A 224 17.78 23.16 -11.78
N PHE A 225 19.03 22.74 -11.95
CA PHE A 225 19.43 21.35 -11.76
C PHE A 225 19.18 20.83 -10.34
N ASN A 226 19.10 21.72 -9.33
CA ASN A 226 18.85 21.30 -7.95
C ASN A 226 17.41 20.87 -7.71
N LYS A 227 16.46 21.33 -8.54
CA LYS A 227 15.04 20.95 -8.46
C LYS A 227 14.75 19.64 -9.20
N LEU A 228 15.59 19.28 -10.16
CA LEU A 228 15.43 18.06 -10.93
C LEU A 228 16.09 16.88 -10.21
N THR A 229 15.38 15.75 -10.15
CA THR A 229 15.91 14.52 -9.60
C THR A 229 16.71 13.74 -10.63
N THR A 230 17.84 13.18 -10.21
CA THR A 230 18.66 12.33 -11.09
C THR A 230 17.97 10.98 -11.33
N ILE A 231 18.36 10.28 -12.40
CA ILE A 231 17.74 8.99 -12.75
C ILE A 231 17.87 7.94 -11.64
N THR A 232 19.00 7.90 -10.94
CA THR A 232 19.23 6.97 -9.83
C THR A 232 18.31 7.25 -8.67
N GLN A 233 18.08 8.52 -8.34
CA GLN A 233 17.14 8.93 -7.29
C GLN A 233 15.71 8.50 -7.64
N ARG A 234 15.28 8.71 -8.89
CA ARG A 234 13.95 8.28 -9.38
C ARG A 234 13.78 6.76 -9.38
N LEU A 235 14.82 6.02 -9.74
CA LEU A 235 14.76 4.55 -9.75
C LEU A 235 14.71 3.96 -8.33
N ASN A 236 15.28 4.64 -7.34
CA ASN A 236 15.16 4.22 -5.95
C ASN A 236 13.74 4.41 -5.38
N SER A 237 12.93 5.28 -6.01
CA SER A 237 11.53 5.54 -5.67
C SER A 237 10.54 4.91 -6.65
N VAL A 238 10.92 3.85 -7.39
CA VAL A 238 10.10 3.25 -8.47
C VAL A 238 8.67 2.97 -8.03
N GLU A 239 8.49 2.50 -6.80
CA GLU A 239 7.19 2.18 -6.22
C GLU A 239 7.25 2.34 -4.68
N SER A 240 7.36 3.58 -4.20
CA SER A 240 6.63 3.88 -2.95
C SER A 240 5.14 3.74 -3.24
#